data_AF-A0A7W4Z9R7-F1
#
_entry.id   AF-A0A7W4Z9R7-F1
#
_cell.length_a   1.000
_cell.length_b   1.000
_cell.length_c   1.000
_cell.angle_alpha   90.00
_cell.angle_beta   90.00
_cell.angle_gamma   90.00
#
_symmetry.space_group_name_H-M   'P 1'
#
loop_
_entity.id
_entity.type
_entity.pdbx_description
1 polymer ?
#
loop_
_entity_poly.entity_id
_entity_poly.type
_entity_poly.pdbx_seq_one_letter_code
_entity_poly.pdbx_strand_id
1 'polypeptide(L)'
;MSFDAGTGGTSTFATRQMDNGTNTIDYNLYRDAAHTEILGDGDGDGDGSGGTFTITFTSTGGNDEFDVFGRTDPGQNPKPTGTYSSTITATVTF
;
A
#
# COMPACT_ATOMS: atom_id res chain seq x y z
N MET A 1 -2.54 10.56 8.52
CA MET A 1 -1.67 9.39 8.41
C MET A 1 -1.30 9.20 6.96
N SER A 2 -0.02 9.27 6.64
CA SER A 2 0.54 8.95 5.32
C SER A 2 1.20 7.57 5.35
N PHE A 3 1.31 6.92 4.18
CA PHE A 3 2.02 5.67 3.98
C PHE A 3 3.04 5.86 2.87
N ASP A 4 4.25 5.32 3.03
CA ASP A 4 5.21 5.25 1.93
C ASP A 4 4.89 4.11 0.95
N ALA A 5 5.65 4.05 -0.14
CA ALA A 5 5.52 3.00 -1.16
C ALA A 5 6.10 1.64 -0.72
N GLY A 6 6.89 1.63 0.35
CA GLY A 6 7.57 0.45 0.86
C GLY A 6 8.99 0.26 0.33
N THR A 7 9.70 -0.72 0.91
CA THR A 7 11.15 -0.91 0.70
C THR A 7 11.55 -1.93 -0.36
N GLY A 8 10.61 -2.71 -0.90
CA GLY A 8 10.96 -3.80 -1.82
C GLY A 8 11.19 -3.33 -3.26
N GLY A 9 12.17 -3.91 -3.95
CA GLY A 9 12.41 -3.71 -5.38
C GLY A 9 12.37 -2.25 -5.85
N THR A 10 11.57 -1.97 -6.87
CA THR A 10 11.29 -0.62 -7.39
C THR A 10 9.87 -0.18 -7.02
N SER A 11 9.52 -0.30 -5.74
CA SER A 11 8.18 0.02 -5.23
C SER A 11 7.74 1.43 -5.57
N THR A 12 6.47 1.53 -5.98
CA THR A 12 5.73 2.79 -6.19
C THR A 12 4.35 2.65 -5.56
N PHE A 13 3.57 3.72 -5.47
CA PHE A 13 2.18 3.62 -5.00
C PHE A 13 1.28 2.83 -5.95
N ALA A 14 1.47 2.97 -7.26
CA ALA A 14 0.71 2.22 -8.26
C ALA A 14 1.01 0.72 -8.18
N THR A 15 2.26 0.35 -7.89
CA THR A 15 2.71 -1.03 -7.80
C THR A 15 3.80 -1.14 -6.74
N ARG A 16 3.45 -1.69 -5.57
CA ARG A 16 4.40 -1.98 -4.50
C ARG A 16 5.01 -3.36 -4.73
N GLN A 17 6.22 -3.57 -4.24
CA GLN A 17 6.91 -4.84 -4.37
C GLN A 17 7.36 -5.37 -3.01
N MET A 18 7.18 -6.67 -2.82
CA MET A 18 7.88 -7.45 -1.81
C MET A 18 9.03 -8.20 -2.48
N ASP A 19 10.19 -8.26 -1.85
CA ASP A 19 11.39 -8.85 -2.42
C ASP A 19 11.87 -10.10 -1.67
N ASN A 20 12.47 -11.01 -2.45
CA ASN A 20 13.25 -12.15 -2.00
C ASN A 20 14.50 -12.23 -2.88
N GLY A 21 15.56 -11.55 -2.46
CA GLY A 21 16.76 -11.33 -3.28
C GLY A 21 16.41 -10.53 -4.53
N THR A 22 16.65 -11.09 -5.72
CA THR A 22 16.33 -10.44 -7.00
C THR A 22 14.91 -10.72 -7.49
N ASN A 23 14.12 -11.53 -6.76
CA ASN A 23 12.75 -11.85 -7.14
C ASN A 23 11.78 -10.91 -6.43
N THR A 24 10.74 -10.46 -7.15
CA THR A 24 9.69 -9.60 -6.58
C THR A 24 8.30 -10.19 -6.75
N ILE A 25 7.42 -9.90 -5.80
CA ILE A 25 5.96 -10.06 -5.91
C ILE A 25 5.34 -8.67 -5.82
N ASP A 26 4.57 -8.31 -6.85
CA ASP A 26 3.81 -7.08 -6.90
C ASP A 26 2.55 -7.21 -6.05
N TYR A 27 2.24 -6.16 -5.31
CA TYR A 27 1.08 -6.07 -4.43
C TYR A 27 0.65 -4.62 -4.27
N ASN A 28 -0.50 -4.42 -3.64
CA ASN A 28 -0.88 -3.11 -3.18
C ASN A 28 -1.69 -3.13 -1.87
N LEU A 29 -1.81 -1.95 -1.26
CA LEU A 29 -2.57 -1.69 -0.05
C LEU A 29 -3.72 -0.74 -0.38
N TYR A 30 -4.89 -1.00 0.17
CA TYR A 30 -6.12 -0.31 -0.15
C TYR A 30 -6.88 0.10 1.10
N ARG A 31 -7.65 1.18 0.97
CA ARG A 31 -8.53 1.69 2.03
C ARG A 31 -9.77 0.84 2.23
N ASP A 32 -10.19 0.15 1.18
CA ASP A 32 -11.46 -0.58 1.14
C ASP A 32 -11.28 -2.04 0.69
N ALA A 33 -12.21 -2.89 1.12
CA ALA A 33 -12.19 -4.33 0.81
C ALA A 33 -12.46 -4.65 -0.67
N ALA A 34 -13.02 -3.72 -1.44
CA ALA A 34 -13.19 -3.87 -2.89
C ALA A 34 -11.90 -3.53 -3.66
N HIS A 35 -10.87 -3.02 -2.98
CA HIS A 35 -9.56 -2.64 -3.52
C HIS A 35 -9.68 -1.54 -4.57
N THR A 36 -10.48 -0.50 -4.30
CA THR A 36 -10.74 0.58 -5.25
C THR A 36 -9.85 1.80 -5.05
N GLU A 37 -9.46 2.10 -3.81
CA GLU A 37 -8.62 3.25 -3.46
C GLU A 37 -7.28 2.77 -2.87
N ILE A 38 -6.16 3.09 -3.55
CA ILE A 38 -4.81 2.75 -3.08
C ILE A 38 -4.44 3.63 -1.87
N LEU A 39 -3.88 3.05 -0.81
CA LEU A 39 -3.33 3.83 0.31
C LEU A 39 -1.95 4.38 -0.04
N GLY A 40 -1.69 5.67 0.19
CA GLY A 40 -0.40 6.31 -0.11
C GLY A 40 -0.45 7.82 -0.05
N ASP A 41 0.72 8.47 -0.11
CA ASP A 41 0.87 9.92 -0.19
C ASP A 41 1.23 10.45 -1.58
N GLY A 42 1.14 9.59 -2.60
CA GLY A 42 1.33 9.94 -4.01
C GLY A 42 0.36 11.05 -4.44
N ASP A 43 0.82 11.88 -5.36
CA ASP A 43 0.06 12.90 -6.06
C ASP A 43 -1.26 12.33 -6.57
N GLY A 44 -2.32 12.59 -5.81
CA GLY A 44 -3.69 12.40 -6.25
C GLY A 44 -3.89 13.24 -7.49
N ASP A 45 -3.70 12.63 -8.66
CA ASP A 45 -3.98 13.23 -9.96
C ASP A 45 -5.48 13.53 -10.14
N GLY A 46 -6.34 13.17 -9.19
CA GLY A 46 -7.69 13.71 -9.06
C GLY A 46 -8.61 13.40 -10.24
N ASP A 47 -8.15 12.57 -11.19
CA ASP A 47 -8.82 12.24 -12.45
C ASP A 47 -9.69 10.98 -12.32
N GLY A 48 -9.88 10.47 -11.10
CA GLY A 48 -10.75 9.32 -10.86
C GLY A 48 -10.19 7.98 -11.39
N SER A 49 -8.94 7.92 -11.84
CA SER A 49 -8.22 6.66 -12.10
C SER A 49 -7.40 6.23 -10.87
N GLY A 50 -8.11 5.87 -9.78
CA GLY A 50 -7.53 5.12 -8.66
C GLY A 50 -6.39 5.82 -7.90
N GLY A 51 -6.50 7.13 -7.67
CA GLY A 51 -5.52 7.93 -6.94
C GLY A 51 -5.18 7.40 -5.54
N THR A 52 -4.07 7.89 -4.97
CA THR A 52 -3.68 7.48 -3.62
C THR A 52 -4.47 8.23 -2.55
N PHE A 53 -4.72 7.56 -1.42
CA PHE A 53 -5.47 8.08 -0.29
C PHE A 53 -4.61 8.14 0.96
N THR A 54 -4.61 9.31 1.61
CA THR A 54 -4.10 9.50 2.96
C THR A 54 -5.24 9.51 3.97
N ILE A 55 -5.04 8.91 5.14
CA ILE A 55 -6.09 8.82 6.15
C ILE A 55 -6.05 10.06 7.03
N THR A 56 -7.10 10.87 6.99
CA THR A 56 -7.29 11.94 7.97
C THR A 56 -7.94 11.37 9.22
N PHE A 57 -7.23 11.39 10.34
CA PHE A 57 -7.78 11.04 11.65
C PHE A 57 -8.21 12.31 12.37
N THR A 58 -9.42 12.31 12.92
CA THR A 58 -9.84 13.27 13.94
C THR A 58 -10.09 12.46 15.20
N SER A 59 -9.23 12.61 16.20
CA SER A 59 -9.38 11.83 17.42
C SER A 59 -10.66 12.20 18.14
N THR A 60 -11.43 11.18 18.53
CA THR A 60 -12.67 11.34 19.29
C THR A 60 -12.47 11.26 20.81
N GLY A 61 -11.22 11.13 21.26
CA GLY A 61 -10.87 10.91 22.68
C GLY A 61 -10.93 9.44 23.12
N GLY A 62 -11.09 8.50 22.17
CA GLY A 62 -11.07 7.05 22.37
C GLY A 62 -10.07 6.33 21.46
N ASN A 63 -10.20 5.01 21.32
CA ASN A 63 -9.44 4.24 20.32
C ASN A 63 -10.04 4.48 18.94
N ASP A 64 -9.22 4.94 18.00
CA ASP A 64 -9.58 5.06 16.59
C ASP A 64 -8.96 3.88 15.82
N GLU A 65 -9.79 3.08 15.14
CA GLU A 65 -9.35 1.94 14.31
C GLU A 65 -9.43 2.27 12.82
N PHE A 66 -8.52 1.69 12.04
CA PHE A 66 -8.53 1.78 10.58
C PHE A 66 -8.03 0.49 9.95
N ASP A 67 -8.82 -0.05 9.03
CA ASP A 67 -8.52 -1.28 8.31
C ASP A 67 -7.66 -1.01 7.06
N VAL A 68 -6.61 -1.81 6.88
CA VAL A 68 -5.77 -1.82 5.68
C VAL A 68 -5.98 -3.13 4.94
N PHE A 69 -6.37 -3.05 3.67
CA PHE A 69 -6.64 -4.23 2.84
C PHE A 69 -5.47 -4.45 1.88
N GLY A 70 -4.78 -5.59 1.99
CA GLY A 70 -3.66 -5.95 1.11
C GLY A 70 -4.06 -6.96 0.03
N ARG A 71 -3.55 -6.79 -1.19
CA ARG A 71 -3.76 -7.75 -2.29
C ARG A 71 -2.49 -7.92 -3.13
N THR A 72 -2.13 -9.15 -3.46
CA THR A 72 -1.11 -9.46 -4.48
C THR A 72 -1.71 -9.26 -5.87
N ASP A 73 -0.99 -8.60 -6.77
CA ASP A 73 -1.53 -8.27 -8.09
C ASP A 73 -1.67 -9.53 -8.97
N PRO A 74 -2.78 -9.67 -9.70
CA PRO A 74 -3.01 -10.81 -10.58
C PRO A 74 -2.11 -10.75 -11.83
N GLY A 75 -1.93 -11.89 -12.49
CA GLY A 75 -1.25 -11.95 -13.80
C GLY A 75 0.29 -11.91 -13.76
N GLN A 76 0.89 -11.96 -12.58
CA GLN A 76 2.35 -12.10 -12.45
C GLN A 76 2.81 -13.53 -12.78
N ASN A 77 4.01 -13.65 -13.37
CA ASN A 77 4.62 -14.96 -13.60
C ASN A 77 4.87 -15.70 -12.27
N PRO A 78 4.83 -17.05 -12.24
CA PRO A 78 5.16 -17.84 -11.06
C PRO A 78 6.52 -17.44 -10.49
N LYS A 79 6.56 -17.21 -9.18
CA LYS A 79 7.78 -16.84 -8.46
C LYS A 79 8.31 -18.04 -7.66
N PRO A 80 9.63 -18.13 -7.43
CA PRO A 80 10.20 -19.15 -6.56
C PRO A 80 9.53 -19.16 -5.18
N THR A 81 9.43 -20.34 -4.56
CA THR A 81 8.93 -20.44 -3.18
C THR A 81 9.90 -19.75 -2.22
N GLY A 82 9.38 -18.92 -1.33
CA GLY A 82 10.17 -18.27 -0.28
C GLY A 82 9.41 -17.14 0.39
N THR A 83 10.05 -16.50 1.35
CA THR A 83 9.49 -15.31 2.02
C THR A 83 9.86 -14.08 1.21
N TYR A 84 8.85 -13.31 0.82
CA TYR A 84 9.00 -12.01 0.19
C TYR A 84 8.61 -10.95 1.21
N SER A 85 9.44 -9.93 1.42
CA SER A 85 9.20 -8.90 2.43
C SER A 85 9.14 -7.50 1.83
N SER A 86 8.41 -6.60 2.47
CA SER A 86 8.45 -5.16 2.22
C SER A 86 8.09 -4.49 3.54
N THR A 87 8.76 -3.38 3.88
CA THR A 87 8.41 -2.58 5.06
C THR A 87 7.68 -1.34 4.59
N ILE A 88 6.52 -1.05 5.18
CA ILE A 88 5.72 0.14 4.90
C ILE A 88 5.73 1.04 6.14
N THR A 89 6.13 2.29 5.98
CA THR A 89 6.10 3.26 7.09
C THR A 89 4.78 4.04 7.07
N ALA A 90 4.04 3.99 8.17
CA ALA A 90 2.87 4.83 8.39
C ALA A 90 3.26 6.02 9.29
N THR A 91 3.06 7.25 8.82
CA THR A 91 3.37 8.49 9.59
C THR A 91 2.09 9.15 10.03
N VAL A 92 1.92 9.34 11.34
CA VAL A 92 0.77 10.04 11.94
C VAL A 92 1.23 11.41 12.42
N THR A 93 0.45 12.44 12.07
CA THR A 93 0.64 13.82 12.51
C THR A 93 -0.55 14.21 13.40
N PHE A 94 -0.29 14.95 14.48
CA PHE A 94 -1.26 15.36 15.51
C PHE A 94 -1.37 16.87 15.59
#